data_AF-A0A835IW39-F1
#
_entry.id   AF-A0A835IW39-F1
#
_cell.length_a   1.000
_cell.length_b   1.000
_cell.length_c   1.000
_cell.angle_alpha   90.00
_cell.angle_beta   90.00
_cell.angle_gamma   90.00
#
_symmetry.space_group_name_H-M   'P 1'
#
loop_
_entity.id
_entity.type
_entity.pdbx_description
1 polymer ?
#
loop_
_entity_poly.entity_id
_entity_poly.type
_entity_poly.pdbx_seq_one_letter_code
_entity_poly.pdbx_strand_id
1 'polypeptide(L)'
;MRGELGIISQCCQPKQAMKCNKQYLENVALKINVKAGGRNTVLVDALSRRMPIVSEKLTIIFGADVTHPSPGEDSSPSIAAAVASMDWPKISKYRGLVSAQHHHQELIQDIYSLVEDPQKGTFHAGMIRELLISFRKSTGYKPQRIIFYRDGVSEGQFSQVLLNELGRD
;
A
#
# COMPACT_ATOMS: atom_id res chain seq x y z
N MET A 1 -11.08 3.21 0.86
CA MET A 1 -11.38 1.91 0.24
C MET A 1 -12.64 2.09 -0.56
N ARG A 2 -12.61 1.81 -1.86
CA ARG A 2 -13.79 1.84 -2.73
C ARG A 2 -14.29 0.39 -2.79
N GLY A 3 -15.55 0.15 -2.42
CA GLY A 3 -16.18 -1.17 -2.59
C GLY A 3 -16.53 -1.44 -4.05
N GLU A 4 -17.28 -2.50 -4.32
CA GLU A 4 -17.68 -2.92 -5.69
C GLU A 4 -18.29 -1.77 -6.51
N LEU A 5 -19.07 -0.89 -5.87
CA LEU A 5 -19.72 0.26 -6.53
C LEU A 5 -18.82 1.50 -6.67
N GLY A 6 -17.59 1.48 -6.16
CA GLY A 6 -16.68 2.62 -6.27
C GLY A 6 -16.98 3.81 -5.34
N ILE A 7 -18.00 3.72 -4.49
CA ILE A 7 -18.52 4.84 -3.69
C ILE A 7 -17.61 5.12 -2.48
N ILE A 8 -17.32 6.40 -2.24
CA ILE A 8 -16.60 6.84 -1.04
C ILE A 8 -17.56 6.84 0.15
N SER A 9 -17.22 6.11 1.21
CA SER A 9 -18.02 6.03 2.43
C SER A 9 -17.22 6.36 3.69
N GLN A 10 -17.89 6.86 4.73
CA GLN A 10 -17.34 7.09 6.06
C GLN A 10 -18.35 6.64 7.12
N CYS A 11 -18.03 5.57 7.83
CA CYS A 11 -18.85 5.08 8.94
C CYS A 11 -18.49 5.82 10.23
N CYS A 12 -19.50 6.17 11.02
CA CYS A 12 -19.36 6.80 12.33
C CYS A 12 -20.27 6.07 13.33
N GLN A 13 -19.74 5.76 14.52
CA GLN A 13 -20.56 5.15 15.57
C GLN A 13 -21.58 6.19 16.07
N PRO A 14 -22.90 5.90 16.07
CA PRO A 14 -23.93 6.89 16.41
C PRO A 14 -23.69 7.56 17.77
N LYS A 15 -23.34 6.76 18.79
CA LYS A 15 -23.04 7.27 20.15
C LYS A 15 -21.88 8.28 20.20
N GLN A 16 -20.90 8.19 19.30
CA GLN A 16 -19.78 9.14 19.25
C GLN A 16 -20.12 10.36 18.40
N ALA A 17 -20.79 10.14 17.25
CA ALA A 17 -21.19 11.21 16.35
C ALA A 17 -22.17 12.18 17.02
N MET A 18 -23.16 11.68 17.78
CA MET A 18 -24.16 12.51 18.46
C MET A 18 -23.58 13.41 19.55
N LYS A 19 -22.38 13.10 20.09
CA LYS A 19 -21.72 13.97 21.07
C LYS A 19 -21.20 15.26 20.47
N CYS A 20 -21.10 15.35 19.14
CA CYS A 20 -20.58 16.51 18.40
C CYS A 20 -19.25 17.04 18.96
N ASN A 21 -18.41 16.14 19.49
CA ASN A 21 -17.12 16.52 20.05
C ASN A 21 -16.21 17.04 18.93
N LYS A 22 -15.63 18.23 19.12
CA LYS A 22 -14.79 18.91 18.12
C LYS A 22 -13.63 18.02 17.64
N GLN A 23 -12.85 17.46 18.57
CA GLN A 23 -11.72 16.61 18.23
C GLN A 23 -12.14 15.35 17.45
N TYR A 24 -13.28 14.75 17.81
CA TYR A 24 -13.85 13.62 17.07
C TYR A 24 -14.19 14.01 15.63
N LEU A 25 -14.92 15.11 15.44
CA LEU A 25 -15.34 15.58 14.12
C LEU A 25 -14.14 15.97 13.24
N GLU A 26 -13.12 16.61 13.82
CA GLU A 26 -11.86 16.90 13.13
C GLU A 26 -11.18 15.61 12.66
N ASN A 27 -11.07 14.60 13.52
CA ASN A 27 -10.48 13.31 13.14
C ASN A 27 -11.29 12.59 12.04
N VAL A 28 -12.61 12.71 12.05
CA VAL A 28 -13.46 12.19 10.97
C VAL A 28 -13.22 12.97 9.67
N ALA A 29 -13.15 14.30 9.74
CA ALA A 29 -12.88 15.15 8.58
C ALA A 29 -11.53 14.82 7.93
N LEU A 30 -10.49 14.55 8.73
CA LEU A 30 -9.19 14.09 8.24
C LEU A 30 -9.32 12.80 7.40
N LYS A 31 -10.16 11.86 7.82
CA LYS A 31 -10.41 10.58 7.09
C LYS A 31 -11.24 10.80 5.83
N ILE A 32 -12.24 11.68 5.88
CA ILE A 32 -13.07 12.01 4.70
C ILE A 32 -12.20 12.69 3.63
N ASN A 33 -11.39 13.67 4.02
CA ASN A 33 -10.55 14.43 3.10
C ASN A 33 -9.64 13.49 2.28
N VAL A 34 -8.94 12.56 2.93
CA VAL A 34 -8.06 11.61 2.21
C VAL A 34 -8.84 10.62 1.33
N LYS A 35 -10.03 10.18 1.74
CA LYS A 35 -10.88 9.29 0.91
C LYS A 35 -11.43 10.00 -0.33
N ALA A 36 -11.70 11.31 -0.22
CA ALA A 36 -12.09 12.18 -1.33
C ALA A 36 -10.91 12.59 -2.23
N GLY A 37 -9.68 12.14 -1.92
CA GLY A 37 -8.48 12.43 -2.70
C GLY A 37 -7.77 13.72 -2.31
N GLY A 38 -8.17 14.36 -1.23
CA GLY A 38 -7.47 15.48 -0.61
C GLY A 38 -6.19 15.07 0.12
N ARG A 39 -5.47 16.08 0.63
CA ARG A 39 -4.28 15.92 1.48
C ARG A 39 -4.49 16.72 2.75
N ASN A 40 -4.16 16.14 3.91
CA ASN A 40 -4.24 16.86 5.18
C ASN A 40 -2.98 17.69 5.42
N THR A 41 -1.81 17.08 5.25
CA THR A 41 -0.52 17.70 5.49
C THR A 41 0.51 17.21 4.47
N VAL A 42 1.57 17.99 4.30
CA VAL A 42 2.76 17.63 3.51
C VAL A 42 3.98 18.16 4.27
N LEU A 43 5.09 17.43 4.22
CA LEU A 43 6.35 17.89 4.80
C LEU A 43 6.86 19.12 4.04
N VAL A 44 7.22 20.18 4.75
CA VAL A 44 7.73 21.42 4.14
C VAL A 44 8.97 21.15 3.28
N ASP A 45 9.83 20.24 3.73
CA ASP A 45 11.02 19.84 2.98
C ASP A 45 10.69 19.07 1.71
N ALA A 46 9.57 18.36 1.64
CA ALA A 46 9.11 17.76 0.39
C ALA A 46 8.74 18.83 -0.64
N LEU A 47 8.15 19.94 -0.19
CA LEU A 47 7.81 21.08 -1.07
C LEU A 47 9.07 21.78 -1.59
N SER A 48 10.06 21.94 -0.71
CA SER A 48 11.34 22.58 -1.02
C SER A 48 12.38 21.63 -1.64
N ARG A 49 12.02 20.36 -1.88
CA ARG A 49 12.90 19.28 -2.37
C ARG A 49 14.16 19.07 -1.51
N ARG A 50 14.04 19.26 -0.20
CA ARG A 50 15.11 19.11 0.78
C ARG A 50 15.05 17.80 1.57
N MET A 51 14.07 16.93 1.29
CA MET A 51 14.06 15.62 1.94
C MET A 51 15.24 14.78 1.43
N PRO A 52 16.19 14.39 2.30
CA PRO A 52 17.33 13.57 1.92
C PRO A 52 16.86 12.26 1.29
N ILE A 53 17.61 11.74 0.32
CA ILE A 53 17.30 10.52 -0.43
C ILE A 53 16.04 10.71 -1.30
N VAL A 54 14.85 10.91 -0.71
CA VAL A 54 13.56 10.93 -1.42
C VAL A 54 13.50 12.02 -2.49
N SER A 55 13.99 13.24 -2.24
CA SER A 55 13.85 14.36 -3.19
C SER A 55 14.90 14.38 -4.31
N GLU A 56 15.97 13.58 -4.21
CA GLU A 56 17.08 13.59 -5.18
C GLU A 56 16.72 12.95 -6.52
N LYS A 57 15.87 11.92 -6.47
CA LYS A 57 15.44 11.13 -7.62
C LYS A 57 13.97 10.81 -7.48
N LEU A 58 13.29 10.56 -8.59
CA LEU A 58 11.88 10.18 -8.58
C LEU A 58 11.70 8.86 -7.81
N THR A 59 11.30 8.97 -6.54
CA THR A 59 11.29 7.87 -5.59
C THR A 59 9.86 7.43 -5.30
N ILE A 60 9.60 6.13 -5.41
CA ILE A 60 8.37 5.49 -4.92
C ILE A 60 8.66 4.81 -3.58
N ILE A 61 7.74 4.93 -2.63
CA ILE A 61 7.85 4.29 -1.31
C ILE A 61 6.73 3.28 -1.19
N PHE A 62 7.08 2.03 -0.91
CA PHE A 62 6.18 0.93 -0.65
C PHE A 62 6.10 0.61 0.84
N GLY A 63 4.94 0.12 1.25
CA GLY A 63 4.72 -0.56 2.52
C GLY A 63 4.02 -1.89 2.26
N ALA A 64 4.40 -2.96 2.95
CA ALA A 64 3.73 -4.25 2.83
C ALA A 64 3.63 -4.95 4.17
N ASP A 65 2.54 -5.71 4.35
CA ASP A 65 2.22 -6.44 5.57
C ASP A 65 1.39 -7.68 5.25
N VAL A 66 1.42 -8.66 6.16
CA VAL A 66 0.53 -9.82 6.14
C VAL A 66 -0.18 -9.91 7.49
N THR A 67 -1.51 -9.95 7.44
CA THR A 67 -2.34 -10.19 8.63
C THR A 67 -2.86 -11.62 8.62
N HIS A 68 -2.65 -12.33 9.73
CA HIS A 68 -3.18 -13.68 9.94
C HIS A 68 -4.52 -13.67 10.66
N PRO A 69 -5.36 -14.70 10.46
CA PRO A 69 -6.56 -14.89 11.26
C PRO A 69 -6.24 -15.13 12.74
N SER A 70 -7.26 -14.99 13.58
CA SER A 70 -7.12 -15.19 15.03
C SER A 70 -6.87 -16.67 15.36
N PRO A 71 -6.18 -16.98 16.49
CA PRO A 71 -6.00 -18.36 16.93
C PRO A 71 -7.34 -19.09 17.07
N GLY A 72 -7.47 -20.26 16.42
CA GLY A 72 -8.69 -21.09 16.40
C GLY A 72 -9.53 -20.98 15.12
N GLU A 73 -9.15 -20.12 14.17
CA GLU A 73 -9.74 -20.10 12.84
C GLU A 73 -8.86 -20.84 11.82
N ASP A 74 -8.93 -22.16 11.78
CA ASP A 74 -7.99 -23.04 11.06
C ASP A 74 -8.12 -23.01 9.51
N SER A 75 -9.08 -22.25 8.97
CA SER A 75 -9.37 -22.21 7.53
C SER A 75 -9.39 -20.81 6.92
N SER A 76 -9.37 -19.77 7.74
CA SER A 76 -9.37 -18.38 7.25
C SER A 76 -8.04 -18.09 6.53
N PRO A 77 -8.06 -17.44 5.34
CA PRO A 77 -6.83 -17.11 4.64
C PRO A 77 -6.05 -16.02 5.38
N SER A 78 -4.73 -15.97 5.15
CA SER A 78 -3.98 -14.76 5.50
C SER A 78 -4.25 -13.68 4.45
N ILE A 79 -4.20 -12.42 4.85
CA ILE A 79 -4.38 -11.29 3.92
C ILE A 79 -3.07 -10.54 3.79
N ALA A 80 -2.50 -10.55 2.59
CA ALA A 80 -1.39 -9.68 2.25
C ALA A 80 -1.91 -8.31 1.78
N ALA A 81 -1.21 -7.26 2.16
CA ALA A 81 -1.47 -5.90 1.73
C ALA A 81 -0.18 -5.25 1.24
N ALA A 82 -0.25 -4.54 0.12
CA ALA A 82 0.83 -3.70 -0.37
C ALA A 82 0.29 -2.31 -0.69
N VAL A 83 1.02 -1.27 -0.26
CA VAL A 83 0.74 0.13 -0.56
C VAL A 83 1.93 0.77 -1.24
N ALA A 84 1.69 1.77 -2.09
CA ALA A 84 2.76 2.60 -2.63
C ALA A 84 2.36 4.06 -2.72
N SER A 85 3.33 4.95 -2.57
CA SER A 85 3.15 6.39 -2.78
C SER A 85 2.80 6.66 -4.24
N MET A 86 1.90 7.62 -4.50
CA MET A 86 1.37 7.95 -5.83
C MET A 86 1.74 9.37 -6.25
N ASP A 87 2.44 10.11 -5.40
CA ASP A 87 2.89 11.46 -5.66
C ASP A 87 4.32 11.69 -5.14
N TRP A 88 5.09 12.41 -5.95
CA TRP A 88 6.46 12.80 -5.62
C TRP A 88 6.66 14.27 -5.98
N PRO A 89 7.43 15.05 -5.20
CA PRO A 89 8.19 14.67 -4.00
C PRO A 89 7.35 14.61 -2.70
N LYS A 90 6.05 14.88 -2.77
CA LYS A 90 5.19 15.10 -1.58
C LYS A 90 4.96 13.83 -0.74
N ILE A 91 5.01 12.64 -1.33
CA ILE A 91 4.81 11.33 -0.69
C ILE A 91 3.65 11.35 0.33
N SER A 92 2.48 11.82 -0.10
CA SER A 92 1.33 12.07 0.78
C SER A 92 0.07 11.31 0.35
N LYS A 93 0.07 10.77 -0.86
CA LYS A 93 -1.01 9.94 -1.40
C LYS A 93 -0.49 8.53 -1.60
N TYR A 94 -1.26 7.56 -1.13
CA TYR A 94 -0.94 6.14 -1.30
C TYR A 94 -2.10 5.40 -1.96
N ARG A 95 -1.77 4.41 -2.77
CA ARG A 95 -2.72 3.40 -3.25
C ARG A 95 -2.36 2.08 -2.59
N GLY A 96 -3.39 1.34 -2.16
CA GLY A 96 -3.24 0.00 -1.61
C GLY A 96 -3.88 -1.06 -2.49
N LEU A 97 -3.29 -2.24 -2.47
CA LEU A 97 -3.81 -3.49 -3.00
C LEU A 97 -3.79 -4.53 -1.87
N VAL A 98 -4.69 -5.49 -1.96
CA VAL A 98 -4.78 -6.61 -1.02
C VAL A 98 -4.98 -7.90 -1.79
N SER A 99 -4.41 -8.98 -1.29
CA SER A 99 -4.61 -10.33 -1.83
C SER A 99 -4.79 -11.32 -0.68
N ALA A 100 -5.74 -12.24 -0.84
CA ALA A 100 -5.81 -13.41 0.02
C ALA A 100 -4.68 -14.37 -0.34
N GLN A 101 -4.14 -15.05 0.65
CA GLN A 101 -3.13 -16.10 0.48
C GLN A 101 -3.35 -17.23 1.49
N HIS A 102 -2.56 -18.30 1.36
CA HIS A 102 -2.70 -19.48 2.19
C HIS A 102 -2.64 -19.15 3.70
N HIS A 103 -3.34 -19.98 4.48
CA HIS A 103 -3.43 -19.85 5.94
C HIS A 103 -2.01 -19.84 6.57
N HIS A 104 -1.77 -18.87 7.47
CA HIS A 104 -0.46 -18.62 8.11
C HIS A 104 0.77 -18.52 7.18
N GLN A 105 0.57 -18.14 5.92
CA GLN A 105 1.66 -17.85 5.00
C GLN A 105 2.20 -16.44 5.25
N GLU A 106 3.46 -16.28 5.64
CA GLU A 106 4.08 -14.95 5.85
C GLU A 106 4.63 -14.34 4.55
N LEU A 107 5.14 -15.16 3.63
CA LEU A 107 5.65 -14.63 2.35
C LEU A 107 4.50 -14.14 1.48
N ILE A 108 4.63 -12.95 0.92
CA ILE A 108 3.58 -12.38 0.07
C ILE A 108 3.61 -13.07 -1.29
N GLN A 109 2.65 -13.96 -1.55
CA GLN A 109 2.61 -14.75 -2.78
C GLN A 109 2.35 -13.90 -4.03
N ASP A 110 1.44 -12.92 -3.93
CA ASP A 110 1.07 -12.04 -5.04
C ASP A 110 1.90 -10.75 -5.08
N ILE A 111 3.10 -10.74 -4.49
CA ILE A 111 3.98 -9.56 -4.57
C ILE A 111 4.43 -9.35 -6.02
N TYR A 112 4.80 -10.45 -6.67
CA TYR A 112 5.24 -10.53 -8.05
C TYR A 112 5.05 -11.95 -8.57
N SER A 113 4.58 -12.09 -9.80
CA SER A 113 4.46 -13.38 -10.48
C SER A 113 4.69 -13.23 -11.99
N LEU A 114 5.10 -14.31 -12.64
CA LEU A 114 5.05 -14.44 -14.09
C LEU A 114 3.80 -15.26 -14.44
N VAL A 115 2.90 -14.67 -15.22
CA VAL A 115 1.68 -15.33 -15.66
C VAL A 115 1.85 -15.70 -17.13
N GLU A 116 1.67 -16.98 -17.44
CA GLU A 116 1.59 -17.46 -18.81
C GLU A 116 0.14 -17.42 -19.28
N ASP A 117 -0.10 -16.67 -20.36
CA ASP A 117 -1.40 -16.63 -21.02
C ASP A 117 -1.24 -17.17 -22.45
N PRO A 118 -2.08 -18.13 -22.89
CA PRO A 118 -1.98 -18.73 -24.22
C PRO A 118 -2.05 -17.74 -25.39
N GLN A 119 -2.63 -16.55 -25.19
CA GLN A 119 -2.79 -15.52 -26.23
C GLN A 119 -1.79 -14.37 -26.07
N LYS A 120 -1.44 -14.00 -24.83
CA LYS A 120 -0.59 -12.84 -24.53
C LYS A 120 0.88 -13.20 -24.24
N GLY A 121 1.19 -14.50 -24.16
CA GLY A 121 2.50 -15.00 -23.74
C GLY A 121 2.74 -14.78 -22.24
N THR A 122 4.00 -14.90 -21.83
CA THR A 122 4.41 -14.70 -20.43
C THR A 122 4.50 -13.21 -20.10
N PHE A 123 3.83 -12.75 -19.05
CA PHE A 123 3.92 -11.37 -18.59
C PHE A 123 4.03 -11.27 -17.06
N HIS A 124 4.68 -10.19 -16.60
CA HIS A 124 4.79 -9.88 -15.18
C HIS A 124 3.41 -9.48 -14.61
N ALA A 125 3.08 -9.95 -13.41
CA ALA A 125 1.89 -9.64 -12.65
C ALA A 125 2.24 -9.42 -11.17
N GLY A 126 1.21 -9.26 -10.32
CA GLY A 126 1.35 -9.03 -8.89
C GLY A 126 1.20 -7.56 -8.47
N MET A 127 1.07 -7.37 -7.16
CA MET A 127 0.74 -6.08 -6.54
C MET A 127 1.78 -5.00 -6.86
N ILE A 128 3.07 -5.34 -6.89
CA ILE A 128 4.14 -4.36 -7.15
C ILE A 128 4.02 -3.78 -8.55
N ARG A 129 3.76 -4.62 -9.56
CA ARG A 129 3.59 -4.16 -10.94
C ARG A 129 2.40 -3.21 -11.07
N GLU A 130 1.26 -3.57 -10.50
CA GLU A 130 0.05 -2.74 -10.57
C GLU A 130 0.24 -1.38 -9.88
N LEU A 131 0.98 -1.36 -8.77
CA LEU A 131 1.36 -0.12 -8.08
C LEU A 131 2.37 0.71 -8.89
N LEU A 132 3.35 0.10 -9.55
CA LEU A 132 4.29 0.79 -10.46
C LEU A 132 3.57 1.42 -11.67
N ILE A 133 2.60 0.71 -12.25
CA ILE A 133 1.76 1.23 -13.33
C ILE A 133 0.95 2.43 -12.82
N SER A 134 0.37 2.33 -11.63
CA SER A 134 -0.40 3.40 -11.00
C SER A 134 0.45 4.63 -10.71
N PHE A 135 1.68 4.43 -10.25
CA PHE A 135 2.65 5.51 -10.04
C PHE A 135 3.00 6.22 -11.34
N ARG A 136 3.30 5.48 -12.41
CA ARG A 136 3.59 6.07 -13.72
C ARG A 136 2.39 6.85 -14.27
N LYS A 137 1.17 6.33 -14.11
CA LYS A 137 -0.06 7.06 -14.49
C LYS A 137 -0.23 8.36 -13.69
N SER A 138 0.18 8.37 -12.42
CA SER A 138 0.00 9.53 -11.53
C SER A 138 1.11 10.58 -11.67
N THR A 139 2.34 10.17 -12.00
CA THR A 139 3.52 11.05 -12.06
C THR A 139 4.02 11.32 -13.48
N GLY A 140 3.59 10.53 -14.46
CA GLY A 140 4.08 10.57 -15.85
C GLY A 140 5.34 9.73 -16.11
N TYR A 141 6.05 9.30 -15.06
CA TYR A 141 7.38 8.72 -15.16
C TYR A 141 7.51 7.40 -14.38
N LYS A 142 8.45 6.55 -14.78
CA LYS A 142 8.82 5.37 -13.98
C LYS A 142 9.69 5.81 -12.80
N PRO A 143 9.53 5.19 -11.60
CA PRO A 143 10.39 5.53 -10.48
C PRO A 143 11.85 5.18 -10.79
N GLN A 144 12.76 6.03 -10.33
CA GLN A 144 14.21 5.85 -10.40
C GLN A 144 14.76 5.20 -9.13
N ARG A 145 13.98 5.21 -8.04
CA ARG A 145 14.33 4.59 -6.77
C ARG A 145 13.07 3.99 -6.14
N ILE A 146 13.23 2.81 -5.55
CA ILE A 146 12.22 2.13 -4.74
C ILE A 146 12.74 2.10 -3.30
N ILE A 147 11.91 2.50 -2.34
CA ILE A 147 12.12 2.26 -0.92
C ILE A 147 11.00 1.32 -0.48
N PHE A 148 11.32 0.19 0.15
CA PHE A 148 10.35 -0.84 0.51
C PHE A 148 10.40 -1.10 2.01
N TYR A 149 9.28 -0.85 2.70
CA TYR A 149 9.11 -1.21 4.11
C TYR A 149 8.22 -2.45 4.20
N ARG A 150 8.75 -3.54 4.76
CA ARG A 150 8.02 -4.78 5.04
C ARG A 150 7.88 -4.94 6.55
N ASP A 151 6.65 -4.89 7.06
CA ASP A 151 6.35 -5.12 8.48
C ASP A 151 6.30 -6.63 8.79
N GLY A 152 6.20 -7.07 10.04
CA GLY A 152 5.83 -8.45 10.40
C GLY A 152 6.86 -9.56 10.16
N VAL A 153 8.03 -9.25 9.58
CA VAL A 153 9.06 -10.26 9.28
C VAL A 153 9.97 -10.50 10.48
N SER A 154 9.94 -11.71 11.02
CA SER A 154 10.89 -12.14 12.06
C SER A 154 12.32 -12.26 11.50
N GLU A 155 13.35 -12.13 12.34
CA GLU A 155 14.75 -12.23 11.92
C GLU A 155 15.05 -13.55 11.17
N GLY A 156 14.44 -14.66 11.59
CA GLY A 156 14.59 -15.97 10.95
C GLY A 156 13.98 -16.06 9.55
N GLN A 157 13.06 -15.17 9.19
CA GLN A 157 12.38 -15.12 7.89
C GLN A 157 12.98 -14.05 6.96
N PHE A 158 13.85 -13.17 7.46
CA PHE A 158 14.41 -12.04 6.72
C PHE A 158 15.12 -12.47 5.43
N SER A 159 15.97 -13.49 5.50
CA SER A 159 16.68 -14.02 4.34
C SER A 159 15.73 -14.60 3.29
N GLN A 160 14.64 -15.24 3.72
CA GLN A 160 13.67 -15.85 2.82
C GLN A 160 12.79 -14.79 2.14
N VAL A 161 12.38 -13.76 2.88
CA VAL A 161 11.68 -12.59 2.33
C VAL A 161 12.57 -11.88 1.32
N LEU A 162 13.83 -11.59 1.67
CA LEU A 162 14.76 -10.93 0.76
C LEU A 162 14.94 -11.72 -0.54
N LEU A 163 15.14 -13.04 -0.45
CA LEU A 163 15.37 -13.89 -1.63
C LEU A 163 14.14 -14.05 -2.52
N ASN A 164 12.93 -14.15 -1.93
CA ASN A 164 11.71 -14.42 -2.69
C ASN A 164 10.98 -13.15 -3.14
N GLU A 165 11.10 -12.04 -2.40
CA GLU A 165 10.39 -10.79 -2.70
C GLU A 165 11.20 -9.81 -3.56
N LEU A 166 12.54 -9.84 -3.50
CA LEU A 166 13.40 -9.00 -4.35
C LEU A 166 13.96 -9.76 -5.56
N GLY A 167 13.98 -11.10 -5.50
CA GLY A 167 14.64 -11.94 -6.49
C GLY A 167 16.17 -11.91 -6.39
N ARG A 168 16.82 -12.89 -7.00
CA ARG A 168 18.25 -12.81 -7.34
C ARG A 168 18.37 -12.23 -8.75
N ASP A 169 19.35 -11.36 -8.94
CA ASP A 169 19.80 -10.89 -10.25
C ASP A 169 20.10 -12.07 -11.21
#